data_AF-A0AAC8UUE8-F1
#
_entry.id   AF-A0AAC8UUE8-F1
#
_cell.length_a   1.000
_cell.length_b   1.000
_cell.length_c   1.000
_cell.angle_alpha   90.00
_cell.angle_beta   90.00
_cell.angle_gamma   90.00
#
_symmetry.space_group_name_H-M   'P 1'
#
loop_
_entity.id
_entity.type
_entity.pdbx_description
1 polymer ?
#
loop_
_entity_poly.entity_id
_entity_poly.type
_entity_poly.pdbx_seq_one_letter_code
_entity_poly.pdbx_strand_id
1 'polypeptide(L)'
;MKKWVWVVATIVVALLIGGYAYSNHHATTKEYQAAMANGRTAIESKHYTQAESYFQNALKRRLNDKTAQTYLTQTQRYVAGENALDARHFTVAQKHYQAVKDTTGGSSVLVTRATKQVKKVKLIRANYKQFKKILTKAQGQNKALNYGQSNTTLDELFTNAKFREVYYKGLYDQALQLRKSNNAGQSSSVTEASNSDSSTSSSSDDSSSNATSGSSSASLTSSEQSAANAYSGSNEYTVTQSQQELNGKTITVAQINNARKTINAAGGQADAMSDQDVRVAIQQANKKDMSLTKYTDKYLK
;
A
#
# COMPACT_ATOMS: atom_id res chain seq x y z
N MET A 1 -22.71 5.26 -32.71
CA MET A 1 -23.11 5.17 -31.30
C MET A 1 -22.20 4.17 -30.59
N LYS A 2 -21.26 4.63 -29.75
CA LYS A 2 -20.22 3.79 -29.15
C LYS A 2 -20.72 3.23 -27.81
N LYS A 3 -21.04 1.94 -27.76
CA LYS A 3 -21.33 1.22 -26.51
C LYS A 3 -20.00 0.91 -25.82
N TRP A 4 -19.77 1.49 -24.64
CA TRP A 4 -18.59 1.20 -23.82
C TRP A 4 -18.86 -0.07 -23.01
N VAL A 5 -18.12 -1.12 -23.35
CA VAL A 5 -18.12 -2.42 -22.69
C VAL A 5 -17.26 -2.33 -21.44
N TRP A 6 -17.88 -2.35 -20.26
CA TRP A 6 -17.21 -2.53 -18.97
C TRP A 6 -16.98 -4.03 -18.75
N VAL A 7 -15.83 -4.54 -19.17
CA VAL A 7 -15.37 -5.92 -18.87
C VAL A 7 -13.97 -5.83 -18.30
N VAL A 8 -13.82 -5.63 -16.99
CA VAL A 8 -12.65 -6.08 -16.20
C VAL A 8 -13.04 -6.13 -14.70
N ALA A 9 -13.91 -7.05 -14.29
CA ALA A 9 -14.11 -7.38 -12.86
C ALA A 9 -14.75 -8.76 -12.60
N THR A 10 -14.78 -9.66 -13.59
CA THR A 10 -15.51 -10.96 -13.51
C THR A 10 -14.64 -12.20 -13.69
N ILE A 11 -13.33 -12.06 -13.95
CA ILE A 11 -12.51 -13.19 -14.44
C ILE A 11 -11.93 -14.09 -13.32
N VAL A 12 -11.99 -13.73 -12.04
CA VAL A 12 -11.42 -14.58 -10.97
C VAL A 12 -12.43 -15.62 -10.41
N VAL A 13 -13.73 -15.51 -10.73
CA VAL A 13 -14.75 -16.44 -10.19
C VAL A 13 -15.03 -17.64 -11.12
N ALA A 14 -14.61 -17.58 -12.39
CA ALA A 14 -14.99 -18.58 -13.40
C ALA A 14 -14.06 -19.81 -13.53
N LEU A 15 -12.90 -19.84 -12.84
CA LEU A 15 -11.91 -20.93 -12.97
C LEU A 15 -11.90 -21.96 -11.82
N LEU A 16 -12.94 -22.01 -11.00
CA LEU A 16 -13.13 -23.06 -9.98
C LEU A 16 -14.34 -23.96 -10.28
N ILE A 17 -14.48 -24.37 -11.54
CA ILE A 17 -15.39 -25.45 -11.94
C ILE A 17 -14.55 -26.72 -12.08
N GLY A 18 -14.52 -27.53 -11.02
CA GLY A 18 -13.89 -28.85 -11.06
C GLY A 18 -14.29 -29.68 -9.84
N GLY A 19 -15.27 -30.57 -10.02
CA GLY A 19 -15.37 -31.81 -9.25
C GLY A 19 -16.23 -31.84 -7.98
N TYR A 20 -17.52 -32.13 -8.17
CA TYR A 20 -18.40 -33.02 -7.37
C TYR A 20 -18.36 -33.02 -5.83
N ALA A 21 -19.51 -32.67 -5.21
CA ALA A 21 -20.37 -33.64 -4.52
C ALA A 21 -21.72 -32.99 -4.17
N TYR A 22 -22.78 -33.50 -4.79
CA TYR A 22 -24.16 -33.14 -4.49
C TYR A 22 -24.61 -34.01 -3.30
N SER A 23 -24.75 -33.44 -2.09
CA SER A 23 -25.57 -34.08 -1.05
C SER A 23 -26.15 -33.08 -0.03
N ASN A 24 -27.42 -33.33 0.32
CA ASN A 24 -28.24 -32.76 1.39
C ASN A 24 -28.51 -31.23 1.40
N HIS A 25 -29.60 -30.83 0.74
CA HIS A 25 -30.14 -29.46 0.68
C HIS A 25 -30.31 -28.75 2.05
N HIS A 26 -30.54 -29.49 3.13
CA HIS A 26 -30.66 -28.92 4.49
C HIS A 26 -29.32 -28.63 5.17
N ALA A 27 -28.28 -29.43 4.91
CA ALA A 27 -26.95 -29.20 5.45
C ALA A 27 -26.30 -27.98 4.79
N THR A 28 -26.41 -27.87 3.47
CA THR A 28 -25.88 -26.75 2.69
C THR A 28 -26.52 -25.40 3.06
N THR A 29 -27.81 -25.40 3.43
CA THR A 29 -28.52 -24.18 3.87
C THR A 29 -28.04 -23.70 5.23
N LYS A 30 -27.90 -24.60 6.22
CA LYS A 30 -27.40 -24.23 7.56
C LYS A 30 -25.97 -23.71 7.50
N GLU A 31 -25.10 -24.37 6.74
CA GLU A 31 -23.72 -23.93 6.59
C GLU A 31 -23.59 -22.60 5.83
N TYR A 32 -24.43 -22.34 4.83
CA TYR A 32 -24.51 -21.04 4.17
C TYR A 32 -24.87 -19.95 5.18
N GLN A 33 -25.91 -20.18 5.99
CA GLN A 33 -26.34 -19.21 7.00
C GLN A 33 -25.25 -18.95 8.04
N ALA A 34 -24.59 -20.00 8.52
CA ALA A 34 -23.47 -19.90 9.45
C ALA A 34 -22.31 -19.11 8.85
N ALA A 35 -21.94 -19.37 7.59
CA ALA A 35 -20.89 -18.62 6.90
C ALA A 35 -21.26 -17.15 6.71
N MET A 36 -22.50 -16.85 6.31
CA MET A 36 -22.98 -15.48 6.21
C MET A 36 -23.00 -14.76 7.57
N ALA A 37 -23.39 -15.43 8.65
CA ALA A 37 -23.37 -14.89 10.01
C ALA A 37 -21.93 -14.61 10.47
N ASN A 38 -21.03 -15.60 10.35
CA ASN A 38 -19.62 -15.46 10.72
C ASN A 38 -18.93 -14.35 9.91
N GLY A 39 -19.25 -14.21 8.62
CA GLY A 39 -18.75 -13.12 7.80
C GLY A 39 -19.16 -11.74 8.32
N ARG A 40 -20.42 -11.59 8.75
CA ARG A 40 -20.92 -10.34 9.37
C ARG A 40 -20.25 -10.07 10.71
N THR A 41 -20.14 -11.07 11.59
CA THR A 41 -19.44 -10.95 12.88
C THR A 41 -17.95 -10.59 12.69
N ALA A 42 -17.31 -11.15 11.65
CA ALA A 42 -15.94 -10.80 11.30
C ALA A 42 -15.81 -9.34 10.81
N ILE A 43 -16.78 -8.83 10.03
CA ILE A 43 -16.85 -7.40 9.69
C ILE A 43 -16.95 -6.55 10.97
N GLU A 44 -17.84 -6.88 11.88
CA GLU A 44 -18.03 -6.16 13.15
C GLU A 44 -16.71 -6.09 13.93
N SER A 45 -16.03 -7.24 14.03
CA SER A 45 -14.74 -7.42 14.68
C SER A 45 -13.54 -6.87 13.89
N LYS A 46 -13.76 -6.26 12.72
CA LYS A 46 -12.73 -5.71 11.81
C LYS A 46 -11.76 -6.77 11.24
N HIS A 47 -12.12 -8.04 11.28
CA HIS A 47 -11.37 -9.14 10.68
C HIS A 47 -11.75 -9.32 9.21
N TYR A 48 -11.43 -8.35 8.36
CA TYR A 48 -11.93 -8.29 6.99
C TYR A 48 -11.49 -9.48 6.11
N THR A 49 -10.24 -9.94 6.22
CA THR A 49 -9.77 -11.14 5.50
C THR A 49 -10.56 -12.40 5.89
N GLN A 50 -10.90 -12.54 7.19
CA GLN A 50 -11.73 -13.66 7.64
C GLN A 50 -13.16 -13.52 7.11
N ALA A 51 -13.70 -12.30 7.11
CA ALA A 51 -15.02 -12.03 6.55
C ALA A 51 -15.10 -12.41 5.06
N GLU A 52 -14.10 -12.06 4.25
CA GLU A 52 -14.03 -12.46 2.84
C GLU A 52 -14.04 -13.98 2.68
N SER A 53 -13.23 -14.70 3.46
CA SER A 53 -13.21 -16.17 3.44
C SER A 53 -14.58 -16.76 3.79
N TYR A 54 -15.26 -16.23 4.80
CA TYR A 54 -16.61 -16.66 5.16
C TYR A 54 -17.62 -16.41 4.04
N PHE A 55 -17.60 -15.24 3.37
CA PHE A 55 -18.51 -14.98 2.24
C PHE A 55 -18.18 -15.81 1.00
N GLN A 56 -16.91 -16.08 0.72
CA GLN A 56 -16.50 -17.03 -0.32
C GLN A 56 -17.03 -18.43 -0.01
N ASN A 57 -16.91 -18.88 1.24
CA ASN A 57 -17.45 -20.17 1.67
C ASN A 57 -18.99 -20.20 1.59
N ALA A 58 -19.68 -19.06 1.79
CA ALA A 58 -21.12 -18.98 1.53
C ALA A 58 -21.43 -19.16 0.04
N LEU A 59 -20.66 -18.53 -0.86
CA LEU A 59 -20.82 -18.67 -2.31
C LEU A 59 -20.51 -20.08 -2.82
N LYS A 60 -19.57 -20.80 -2.21
CA LYS A 60 -19.32 -22.23 -2.52
C LYS A 60 -20.55 -23.11 -2.27
N ARG A 61 -21.40 -22.74 -1.32
CA ARG A 61 -22.61 -23.50 -0.94
C ARG A 61 -23.85 -23.05 -1.71
N ARG A 62 -23.94 -21.76 -2.01
CA ARG A 62 -24.99 -21.16 -2.85
C ARG A 62 -24.32 -20.33 -3.94
N LEU A 63 -24.01 -21.00 -5.04
CA LEU A 63 -23.43 -20.36 -6.21
C LEU A 63 -24.37 -19.25 -6.70
N ASN A 64 -23.78 -18.12 -7.10
CA ASN A 64 -24.50 -16.95 -7.61
C ASN A 64 -25.47 -16.27 -6.62
N ASP A 65 -25.36 -16.53 -5.31
CA ASP A 65 -26.15 -15.82 -4.30
C ASP A 65 -25.78 -14.33 -4.27
N LYS A 66 -26.72 -13.49 -4.70
CA LYS A 66 -26.51 -12.04 -4.87
C LYS A 66 -26.13 -11.36 -3.55
N THR A 67 -26.70 -11.79 -2.43
CA THR A 67 -26.40 -11.20 -1.11
C THR A 67 -24.97 -11.54 -0.69
N ALA A 68 -24.56 -12.80 -0.74
CA ALA A 68 -23.19 -13.21 -0.42
C ALA A 68 -22.16 -12.52 -1.33
N GLN A 69 -22.46 -12.40 -2.64
CA GLN A 69 -21.60 -11.68 -3.59
C GLN A 69 -21.48 -10.20 -3.24
N THR A 70 -22.57 -9.52 -2.86
CA THR A 70 -22.55 -8.12 -2.43
C THR A 70 -21.68 -7.94 -1.19
N TYR A 71 -21.84 -8.79 -0.18
CA TYR A 71 -21.03 -8.73 1.05
C TYR A 71 -19.55 -8.98 0.79
N LEU A 72 -19.21 -9.97 -0.04
CA LEU A 72 -17.83 -10.25 -0.44
C LEU A 72 -17.22 -9.04 -1.17
N THR A 73 -17.88 -8.57 -2.22
CA THR A 73 -17.41 -7.46 -3.06
C THR A 73 -17.26 -6.18 -2.25
N GLN A 74 -18.21 -5.89 -1.36
CA GLN A 74 -18.16 -4.73 -0.49
C GLN A 74 -16.98 -4.81 0.49
N THR A 75 -16.73 -5.98 1.08
CA THR A 75 -15.61 -6.19 2.02
C THR A 75 -14.26 -6.02 1.30
N GLN A 76 -14.11 -6.64 0.12
CA GLN A 76 -12.90 -6.52 -0.71
C GLN A 76 -12.61 -5.07 -1.10
N ARG A 77 -13.64 -4.31 -1.50
CA ARG A 77 -13.50 -2.88 -1.79
C ARG A 77 -13.09 -2.08 -0.56
N TYR A 78 -13.60 -2.43 0.62
CA TYR A 78 -13.20 -1.75 1.86
C TYR A 78 -11.73 -2.01 2.17
N VAL A 79 -11.28 -3.27 2.06
CA VAL A 79 -9.87 -3.65 2.24
C VAL A 79 -8.96 -2.96 1.23
N ALA A 80 -9.36 -2.89 -0.05
CA ALA A 80 -8.62 -2.15 -1.07
C ALA A 80 -8.51 -0.65 -0.73
N GLY A 81 -9.55 -0.07 -0.12
CA GLY A 81 -9.53 1.30 0.38
C GLY A 81 -8.53 1.51 1.51
N GLU A 82 -8.46 0.60 2.48
CA GLU A 82 -7.48 0.64 3.58
C GLU A 82 -6.05 0.49 3.05
N ASN A 83 -5.81 -0.50 2.19
CA ASN A 83 -4.50 -0.71 1.56
C ASN A 83 -4.03 0.52 0.77
N ALA A 84 -4.92 1.13 -0.03
CA ALA A 84 -4.59 2.34 -0.79
C ALA A 84 -4.35 3.55 0.13
N LEU A 85 -5.01 3.62 1.28
CA LEU A 85 -4.79 4.68 2.26
C LEU A 85 -3.40 4.54 2.91
N ASP A 86 -3.02 3.32 3.31
CA ASP A 86 -1.71 3.02 3.89
C ASP A 86 -0.57 3.25 2.89
N ALA A 87 -0.79 2.89 1.62
CA ALA A 87 0.11 3.20 0.52
C ALA A 87 0.14 4.70 0.15
N ARG A 88 -0.64 5.56 0.83
CA ARG A 88 -0.79 7.00 0.56
C ARG A 88 -1.36 7.33 -0.84
N HIS A 89 -1.99 6.36 -1.49
CA HIS A 89 -2.74 6.53 -2.74
C HIS A 89 -4.15 7.10 -2.46
N PHE A 90 -4.21 8.31 -1.93
CA PHE A 90 -5.44 8.90 -1.38
C PHE A 90 -6.60 8.99 -2.37
N THR A 91 -6.33 9.24 -3.66
CA THR A 91 -7.38 9.29 -4.69
C THR A 91 -7.99 7.90 -4.91
N VAL A 92 -7.17 6.86 -4.91
CA VAL A 92 -7.60 5.46 -5.08
C VAL A 92 -8.37 5.01 -3.85
N ALA A 93 -7.84 5.28 -2.65
CA ALA A 93 -8.52 5.01 -1.38
C ALA A 93 -9.92 5.64 -1.33
N GLN A 94 -10.04 6.92 -1.70
CA GLN A 94 -11.33 7.61 -1.72
C GLN A 94 -12.32 6.94 -2.68
N LYS A 95 -11.87 6.51 -3.88
CA LYS A 95 -12.74 5.81 -4.85
C LYS A 95 -13.27 4.49 -4.28
N HIS A 96 -12.40 3.69 -3.65
CA HIS A 96 -12.81 2.43 -3.03
C HIS A 96 -13.81 2.64 -1.89
N TYR A 97 -13.53 3.56 -0.96
CA TYR A 97 -14.47 3.87 0.12
C TYR A 97 -15.79 4.44 -0.39
N GLN A 98 -15.77 5.25 -1.45
CA GLN A 98 -16.99 5.75 -2.08
C GLN A 98 -17.82 4.60 -2.66
N ALA A 99 -17.19 3.65 -3.36
CA ALA A 99 -17.87 2.46 -3.86
C ALA A 99 -18.48 1.59 -2.74
N VAL A 100 -17.82 1.48 -1.58
CA VAL A 100 -18.38 0.78 -0.40
C VAL A 100 -19.57 1.53 0.18
N LYS A 101 -19.44 2.86 0.32
CA LYS A 101 -20.50 3.73 0.82
C LYS A 101 -21.76 3.65 -0.05
N ASP A 102 -21.59 3.58 -1.36
CA ASP A 102 -22.70 3.55 -2.33
C ASP A 102 -23.27 2.14 -2.54
N THR A 103 -22.73 1.13 -1.86
CA THR A 103 -23.24 -0.25 -1.96
C THR A 103 -24.57 -0.39 -1.22
N THR A 104 -25.59 -0.89 -1.91
CA THR A 104 -26.91 -1.23 -1.36
C THR A 104 -27.03 -2.74 -1.12
N GLY A 105 -27.84 -3.15 -0.14
CA GLY A 105 -28.05 -4.58 0.17
C GLY A 105 -26.83 -5.31 0.77
N GLY A 106 -25.85 -4.56 1.28
CA GLY A 106 -24.64 -5.07 1.95
C GLY A 106 -24.63 -4.81 3.46
N SER A 107 -23.43 -4.77 4.03
CA SER A 107 -23.17 -4.40 5.42
C SER A 107 -23.33 -2.90 5.65
N SER A 108 -24.27 -2.52 6.53
CA SER A 108 -24.42 -1.14 7.01
C SER A 108 -23.19 -0.68 7.80
N VAL A 109 -22.56 -1.57 8.55
CA VAL A 109 -21.32 -1.30 9.29
C VAL A 109 -20.21 -0.83 8.35
N LEU A 110 -20.01 -1.51 7.21
CA LEU A 110 -19.03 -1.09 6.20
C LEU A 110 -19.42 0.23 5.55
N VAL A 111 -20.70 0.48 5.26
CA VAL A 111 -21.17 1.77 4.72
C VAL A 111 -20.83 2.92 5.69
N THR A 112 -21.12 2.75 6.98
CA THR A 112 -20.82 3.76 8.01
C THR A 112 -19.31 4.01 8.12
N ARG A 113 -18.51 2.94 8.18
CA ARG A 113 -17.04 3.06 8.24
C ARG A 113 -16.46 3.72 7.00
N ALA A 114 -16.90 3.30 5.81
CA ALA A 114 -16.47 3.87 4.54
C ALA A 114 -16.86 5.36 4.43
N THR A 115 -18.03 5.75 4.93
CA THR A 115 -18.43 7.17 5.00
C THR A 115 -17.46 8.00 5.84
N LYS A 116 -17.03 7.48 7.00
CA LYS A 116 -16.01 8.12 7.84
C LYS A 116 -14.67 8.20 7.10
N GLN A 117 -14.27 7.12 6.44
CA GLN A 117 -13.01 7.09 5.68
C GLN A 117 -13.02 8.06 4.48
N VAL A 118 -14.13 8.18 3.73
CA VAL A 118 -14.25 9.19 2.65
C VAL A 118 -14.02 10.60 3.20
N LYS A 119 -14.62 10.94 4.35
CA LYS A 119 -14.41 12.26 4.99
C LYS A 119 -12.95 12.46 5.39
N LYS A 120 -12.35 11.46 6.05
CA LYS A 120 -10.94 11.48 6.47
C LYS A 120 -10.00 11.67 5.27
N VAL A 121 -10.16 10.89 4.21
CA VAL A 121 -9.32 10.96 3.01
C VAL A 121 -9.49 12.31 2.29
N LYS A 122 -10.70 12.86 2.21
CA LYS A 122 -10.92 14.21 1.66
C LYS A 122 -10.13 15.27 2.43
N LEU A 123 -10.16 15.22 3.76
CA LEU A 123 -9.38 16.14 4.61
C LEU A 123 -7.88 15.95 4.39
N ILE A 124 -7.41 14.69 4.34
CA ILE A 124 -6.00 14.38 4.09
C ILE A 124 -5.53 15.00 2.77
N ARG A 125 -6.31 14.83 1.69
CA ARG A 125 -6.01 15.38 0.36
C ARG A 125 -6.00 16.91 0.35
N ALA A 126 -6.92 17.56 1.07
CA ALA A 126 -6.96 19.01 1.17
C ALA A 126 -5.70 19.56 1.85
N ASN A 127 -5.35 18.99 3.01
CA ASN A 127 -4.12 19.33 3.73
C ASN A 127 -2.86 19.06 2.90
N TYR A 128 -2.80 17.92 2.19
CA TYR A 128 -1.67 17.60 1.32
C TYR A 128 -1.44 18.68 0.26
N LYS A 129 -2.51 19.19 -0.37
CA LYS A 129 -2.43 20.29 -1.34
C LYS A 129 -1.91 21.58 -0.70
N GLN A 130 -2.41 21.92 0.50
CA GLN A 130 -1.96 23.11 1.22
C GLN A 130 -0.48 23.00 1.61
N PHE A 131 -0.08 21.89 2.21
CA PHE A 131 1.32 21.67 2.61
C PHE A 131 2.26 21.66 1.41
N LYS A 132 1.86 21.03 0.30
CA LYS A 132 2.63 21.06 -0.95
C LYS A 132 2.80 22.49 -1.47
N LYS A 133 1.76 23.33 -1.40
CA LYS A 133 1.84 24.74 -1.83
C LYS A 133 2.86 25.53 -1.00
N ILE A 134 2.84 25.38 0.33
CA ILE A 134 3.81 26.05 1.22
C ILE A 134 5.23 25.56 0.94
N LEU A 135 5.42 24.24 0.79
CA LEU A 135 6.72 23.67 0.45
C LEU A 135 7.24 24.19 -0.91
N THR A 136 6.41 24.24 -1.94
CA THR A 136 6.80 24.80 -3.25
C THR A 136 7.17 26.28 -3.16
N LYS A 137 6.47 27.08 -2.34
CA LYS A 137 6.85 28.47 -2.05
C LYS A 137 8.24 28.54 -1.41
N ALA A 138 8.49 27.74 -0.37
CA ALA A 138 9.81 27.67 0.28
C ALA A 138 10.92 27.25 -0.69
N GLN A 139 10.66 26.28 -1.57
CA GLN A 139 11.59 25.86 -2.62
C GLN A 139 11.90 27.02 -3.59
N GLY A 140 10.90 27.82 -3.96
CA GLY A 140 11.09 29.02 -4.78
C GLY A 140 11.98 30.06 -4.10
N GLN A 141 11.78 30.30 -2.80
CA GLN A 141 12.62 31.22 -2.01
C GLN A 141 14.06 30.72 -1.90
N ASN A 142 14.29 29.42 -1.68
CA ASN A 142 15.63 28.81 -1.69
C ASN A 142 16.33 29.01 -3.04
N LYS A 143 15.62 28.78 -4.16
CA LYS A 143 16.16 29.01 -5.52
C LYS A 143 16.51 30.47 -5.79
N ALA A 144 15.80 31.40 -5.16
CA ALA A 144 16.10 32.83 -5.19
C ALA A 144 17.15 33.26 -4.15
N LEU A 145 17.86 32.30 -3.53
CA LEU A 145 18.86 32.51 -2.48
C LEU A 145 18.32 33.18 -1.19
N ASN A 146 17.00 33.29 -1.06
CA ASN A 146 16.31 33.85 0.10
C ASN A 146 16.12 32.78 1.19
N TYR A 147 17.24 32.24 1.70
CA TYR A 147 17.25 31.10 2.62
C TYR A 147 16.52 31.37 3.95
N GLY A 148 16.66 32.57 4.51
CA GLY A 148 15.97 32.97 5.74
C GLY A 148 14.44 32.96 5.56
N GLN A 149 13.93 33.56 4.48
CA GLN A 149 12.51 33.54 4.17
C GLN A 149 11.99 32.13 3.84
N SER A 150 12.81 31.32 3.18
CA SER A 150 12.50 29.91 2.93
C SER A 150 12.32 29.16 4.25
N ASN A 151 13.21 29.36 5.23
CA ASN A 151 13.10 28.77 6.56
C ASN A 151 11.85 29.26 7.33
N THR A 152 11.56 30.57 7.31
CA THR A 152 10.30 31.09 7.91
C THR A 152 9.06 30.44 7.29
N THR A 153 9.05 30.22 5.98
CA THR A 153 7.94 29.55 5.29
C THR A 153 7.87 28.06 5.66
N LEU A 154 9.02 27.40 5.88
CA LEU A 154 9.06 26.01 6.36
C LEU A 154 8.56 25.88 7.81
N ASP A 155 8.74 26.89 8.65
CA ASP A 155 8.26 26.87 10.03
C ASP A 155 6.72 26.83 10.10
N GLU A 156 6.02 27.41 9.11
CA GLU A 156 4.56 27.26 8.98
C GLU A 156 4.15 25.78 8.85
N LEU A 157 4.96 24.97 8.16
CA LEU A 157 4.74 23.52 8.03
C LEU A 157 5.08 22.80 9.33
N PHE A 158 6.25 23.06 9.92
CA PHE A 158 6.72 22.33 11.09
C PHE A 158 5.94 22.64 12.37
N THR A 159 5.35 23.82 12.47
CA THR A 159 4.48 24.21 13.60
C THR A 159 3.10 23.56 13.50
N ASN A 160 2.67 23.15 12.30
CA ASN A 160 1.41 22.46 12.12
C ASN A 160 1.52 20.98 12.54
N ALA A 161 0.89 20.60 13.65
CA ALA A 161 0.88 19.22 14.14
C ALA A 161 0.37 18.20 13.10
N LYS A 162 -0.57 18.60 12.23
CA LYS A 162 -1.08 17.72 11.17
C LYS A 162 -0.03 17.37 10.13
N PHE A 163 0.93 18.26 9.87
CA PHE A 163 2.00 18.00 8.92
C PHE A 163 2.93 16.85 9.37
N ARG A 164 2.95 16.54 10.66
CA ARG A 164 3.74 15.44 11.24
C ARG A 164 3.06 14.08 11.16
N GLU A 165 1.79 14.03 10.73
CA GLU A 165 1.08 12.77 10.55
C GLU A 165 1.73 11.94 9.41
N VAL A 166 1.73 10.61 9.57
CA VAL A 166 2.38 9.65 8.64
C VAL A 166 1.94 9.81 7.17
N TYR A 167 0.74 10.34 6.95
CA TYR A 167 0.18 10.63 5.63
C TYR A 167 1.03 11.62 4.83
N TYR A 168 1.73 12.54 5.50
CA TYR A 168 2.52 13.60 4.87
C TYR A 168 4.03 13.37 4.94
N LYS A 169 4.49 12.18 5.39
CA LYS A 169 5.91 11.89 5.58
C LYS A 169 6.79 12.32 4.40
N GLY A 170 6.36 12.04 3.17
CA GLY A 170 7.13 12.44 1.98
C GLY A 170 7.32 13.94 1.83
N LEU A 171 6.32 14.76 2.19
CA LEU A 171 6.45 16.23 2.20
C LEU A 171 7.29 16.69 3.40
N TYR A 172 7.13 16.04 4.56
CA TYR A 172 7.91 16.32 5.76
C TYR A 172 9.41 16.11 5.54
N ASP A 173 9.80 14.99 4.92
CA ASP A 173 11.19 14.67 4.60
C ASP A 173 11.77 15.71 3.61
N GLN A 174 11.00 16.12 2.60
CA GLN A 174 11.41 17.17 1.66
C GLN A 174 11.60 18.52 2.36
N ALA A 175 10.70 18.89 3.27
CA ALA A 175 10.82 20.11 4.06
C ALA A 175 12.07 20.10 4.94
N LEU A 176 12.40 18.97 5.58
CA LEU A 176 13.61 18.83 6.39
C LEU A 176 14.88 18.97 5.55
N GLN A 177 14.92 18.32 4.39
CA GLN A 177 16.05 18.41 3.47
C GLN A 177 16.24 19.84 2.96
N LEU A 178 15.15 20.54 2.62
CA LEU A 178 15.21 21.93 2.21
C LEU A 178 15.74 22.85 3.32
N ARG A 179 15.28 22.66 4.57
CA ARG A 179 15.79 23.43 5.72
C ARG A 179 17.29 23.21 5.92
N LYS A 180 17.76 21.96 5.79
CA LYS A 180 19.20 21.65 5.85
C LYS A 180 19.98 22.38 4.75
N SER A 181 19.45 22.39 3.52
CA SER A 181 20.05 23.11 2.39
C SER A 181 20.08 24.63 2.62
N ASN A 182 18.99 25.23 3.10
CA ASN A 182 18.92 26.64 3.46
C ASN A 182 19.98 27.03 4.49
N ASN A 183 20.10 26.24 5.57
CA ASN A 183 21.07 26.52 6.63
C ASN A 183 22.53 26.45 6.13
N ALA A 184 22.82 25.49 5.23
CA ALA A 184 24.13 25.41 4.58
C ALA A 184 24.39 26.64 3.70
N GLY A 185 23.42 27.04 2.87
CA GLY A 185 23.53 28.24 2.03
C GLY A 185 23.71 29.54 2.83
N GLN A 186 23.06 29.67 3.99
CA GLN A 186 23.29 30.79 4.91
C GLN A 186 24.72 30.80 5.46
N SER A 187 25.24 29.65 5.89
CA SER A 187 26.62 29.54 6.39
C SER A 187 27.67 29.88 5.33
N SER A 188 27.44 29.49 4.08
CA SER A 188 28.32 29.83 2.95
C SER A 188 28.29 31.34 2.64
N SER A 189 27.11 31.97 2.68
CA SER A 189 26.96 33.42 2.43
C SER A 189 27.64 34.30 3.49
N VAL A 190 27.73 33.82 4.74
CA VAL A 190 28.43 34.51 5.83
C VAL A 190 29.96 34.40 5.69
N THR A 191 30.45 33.33 5.08
CA THR A 191 31.89 33.13 4.83
C THR A 191 32.39 34.04 3.70
N GLU A 192 31.60 34.26 2.65
CA GLU A 192 31.97 35.21 1.58
C GLU A 192 31.87 36.69 2.01
N ALA A 193 30.91 37.03 2.87
CA ALA A 193 30.82 38.39 3.42
C ALA A 193 31.95 38.73 4.41
N SER A 194 32.58 37.71 5.03
CA SER A 194 33.69 37.90 5.97
C SER A 194 35.06 38.00 5.28
N ASN A 195 35.16 37.72 3.98
CA ASN A 195 36.41 37.75 3.20
C ASN A 195 36.62 39.04 2.40
N SER A 196 35.88 40.12 2.72
CA SER A 196 36.09 41.45 2.14
C SER A 196 37.16 42.27 2.86
N ASP A 197 37.90 41.69 3.81
CA ASP A 197 39.09 42.31 4.40
C ASP A 197 40.26 41.31 4.48
N SER A 198 41.43 41.80 4.08
CA SER A 198 42.73 41.12 3.91
C SER A 198 42.90 40.21 2.69
N SER A 199 43.68 40.75 1.75
CA SER A 199 44.41 40.03 0.72
C SER A 199 45.60 39.29 1.33
N THR A 200 45.84 38.05 0.92
CA THR A 200 47.19 37.51 0.62
C THR A 200 47.08 36.13 -0.04
N SER A 201 47.78 36.00 -1.15
CA SER A 201 47.86 34.86 -2.06
C SER A 201 48.67 33.69 -1.52
N SER A 202 48.22 32.45 -1.79
CA SER A 202 49.13 31.39 -2.25
C SER A 202 48.36 30.30 -3.01
N SER A 203 48.85 30.02 -4.20
CA SER A 203 48.44 28.99 -5.14
C SER A 203 49.21 27.69 -4.89
N SER A 204 48.56 26.53 -4.96
CA SER A 204 49.06 25.31 -5.63
C SER A 204 47.93 24.29 -5.77
N ASP A 205 47.89 23.67 -6.94
CA ASP A 205 46.98 22.62 -7.40
C ASP A 205 47.02 21.32 -6.58
N ASP A 206 45.90 20.59 -6.56
CA ASP A 206 45.92 19.18 -6.98
C ASP A 206 44.52 18.70 -7.41
N SER A 207 44.48 18.06 -8.57
CA SER A 207 43.34 17.35 -9.13
C SER A 207 43.38 15.89 -8.68
N SER A 208 42.32 15.38 -8.08
CA SER A 208 41.98 13.97 -8.31
C SER A 208 40.47 13.75 -8.32
N SER A 209 40.01 13.41 -9.51
CA SER A 209 38.76 12.75 -9.79
C SER A 209 38.76 11.37 -9.15
N ASN A 210 37.77 11.07 -8.32
CA ASN A 210 37.40 9.69 -8.02
C ASN A 210 35.93 9.46 -8.33
N ALA A 211 35.70 8.92 -9.53
CA ALA A 211 34.48 8.25 -9.90
C ALA A 211 34.22 7.09 -8.93
N THR A 212 33.00 6.97 -8.43
CA THR A 212 32.53 5.72 -7.81
C THR A 212 31.24 5.29 -8.50
N SER A 213 31.37 4.13 -9.10
CA SER A 213 30.44 3.43 -9.96
C SER A 213 29.11 3.06 -9.29
N GLY A 214 28.03 3.32 -10.04
CA GLY A 214 27.08 2.29 -10.48
C GLY A 214 26.43 1.39 -9.42
N SER A 215 25.22 1.78 -9.00
CA SER A 215 24.13 0.82 -8.82
C SER A 215 22.97 1.28 -9.67
N SER A 216 22.84 0.69 -10.85
CA SER A 216 21.75 0.86 -11.80
C SER A 216 20.46 0.29 -11.22
N SER A 217 19.77 1.04 -10.36
CA SER A 217 18.33 0.91 -10.23
C SER A 217 17.71 1.65 -11.41
N ALA A 218 17.30 0.90 -12.45
CA ALA A 218 16.58 1.45 -13.59
C ALA A 218 15.41 2.31 -13.09
N SER A 219 15.53 3.63 -13.26
CA SER A 219 14.44 4.56 -12.97
C SER A 219 13.35 4.34 -14.00
N LEU A 220 12.13 4.06 -13.55
CA LEU A 220 10.97 3.92 -14.43
C LEU A 220 10.83 5.18 -15.28
N THR A 221 10.65 5.00 -16.57
CA THR A 221 10.29 6.08 -17.50
C THR A 221 8.94 6.68 -17.08
N SER A 222 8.68 7.94 -17.47
CA SER A 222 7.39 8.60 -17.19
C SER A 222 6.17 7.79 -17.69
N SER A 223 6.35 7.00 -18.75
CA SER A 223 5.37 6.05 -19.27
C SER A 223 5.16 4.84 -18.35
N GLU A 224 6.24 4.24 -17.84
CA GLU A 224 6.18 3.11 -16.91
C GLU A 224 5.63 3.55 -15.54
N GLN A 225 5.97 4.75 -15.08
CA GLN A 225 5.40 5.36 -13.86
C GLN A 225 3.89 5.56 -14.01
N SER A 226 3.42 5.95 -15.19
CA SER A 226 2.00 6.15 -15.49
C SER A 226 1.26 4.81 -15.59
N ALA A 227 1.88 3.78 -16.18
CA ALA A 227 1.34 2.42 -16.22
C ALA A 227 1.27 1.79 -14.82
N ALA A 228 2.29 1.98 -13.97
CA ALA A 228 2.30 1.55 -12.58
C ALA A 228 1.21 2.25 -11.75
N ASN A 229 1.00 3.56 -11.97
CA ASN A 229 -0.07 4.33 -11.32
C ASN A 229 -1.48 4.00 -11.83
N ALA A 230 -1.60 3.48 -13.06
CA ALA A 230 -2.86 3.06 -13.66
C ALA A 230 -3.25 1.61 -13.30
N TYR A 231 -2.30 0.83 -12.75
CA TYR A 231 -2.51 -0.54 -12.35
C TYR A 231 -3.34 -0.63 -11.05
N SER A 232 -4.48 -1.31 -11.12
CA SER A 232 -5.48 -1.43 -10.05
C SER A 232 -5.72 -2.87 -9.60
N GLY A 233 -4.80 -3.78 -9.95
CA GLY A 233 -4.74 -5.15 -9.44
C GLY A 233 -3.75 -5.31 -8.29
N SER A 234 -3.86 -6.40 -7.54
CA SER A 234 -2.79 -6.90 -6.69
C SER A 234 -1.84 -7.71 -7.57
N ASN A 235 -0.57 -7.32 -7.70
CA ASN A 235 0.46 -8.19 -8.26
C ASN A 235 1.67 -8.24 -7.33
N GLU A 236 2.61 -9.10 -7.69
CA GLU A 236 3.86 -9.41 -6.98
C GLU A 236 4.70 -8.18 -6.59
N TYR A 237 4.44 -7.02 -7.20
CA TYR A 237 5.19 -5.77 -7.03
C TYR A 237 4.41 -4.68 -6.26
N THR A 238 3.15 -4.89 -5.86
CA THR A 238 2.32 -3.92 -5.10
C THR A 238 2.07 -4.31 -3.64
N VAL A 239 2.94 -5.15 -3.09
CA VAL A 239 2.85 -5.71 -1.72
C VAL A 239 3.30 -4.69 -0.67
N THR A 240 2.50 -4.49 0.38
CA THR A 240 2.81 -3.53 1.46
C THR A 240 3.93 -4.03 2.39
N GLN A 241 4.66 -3.15 3.07
CA GLN A 241 5.75 -3.51 4.00
C GLN A 241 5.33 -4.55 5.06
N SER A 242 4.13 -4.47 5.62
CA SER A 242 3.63 -5.44 6.61
C SER A 242 3.38 -6.83 6.03
N GLN A 243 3.15 -6.93 4.72
CA GLN A 243 3.03 -8.19 4.00
C GLN A 243 4.39 -8.74 3.55
N GLN A 244 5.44 -7.91 3.60
CA GLN A 244 6.82 -8.30 3.33
C GLN A 244 7.57 -8.71 4.59
N GLU A 245 7.03 -8.53 5.80
CA GLU A 245 7.77 -8.74 7.05
C GLU A 245 7.31 -9.97 7.85
N LEU A 246 8.26 -10.64 8.49
CA LEU A 246 8.04 -11.65 9.52
C LEU A 246 8.70 -11.15 10.81
N ASN A 247 7.94 -10.96 11.88
CA ASN A 247 8.43 -10.46 13.17
C ASN A 247 9.21 -9.12 13.05
N GLY A 248 8.74 -8.21 12.19
CA GLY A 248 9.37 -6.90 11.95
C GLY A 248 10.65 -6.93 11.11
N LYS A 249 10.99 -8.08 10.48
CA LYS A 249 12.09 -8.20 9.51
C LYS A 249 11.55 -8.53 8.12
N THR A 250 12.04 -7.83 7.11
CA THR A 250 11.66 -8.09 5.71
C THR A 250 12.08 -9.50 5.29
N ILE A 251 11.13 -10.27 4.78
CA ILE A 251 11.30 -11.57 4.13
C ILE A 251 11.96 -11.31 2.78
N THR A 252 13.22 -11.74 2.65
CA THR A 252 14.04 -11.50 1.46
C THR A 252 13.66 -12.41 0.30
N VAL A 253 14.05 -12.02 -0.92
CA VAL A 253 13.90 -12.86 -2.13
C VAL A 253 14.56 -14.24 -1.94
N ALA A 254 15.70 -14.30 -1.25
CA ALA A 254 16.37 -15.56 -0.93
C ALA A 254 15.53 -16.47 -0.02
N GLN A 255 14.82 -15.88 0.96
CA GLN A 255 13.90 -16.63 1.83
C GLN A 255 12.68 -17.14 1.08
N ILE A 256 12.16 -16.35 0.13
CA ILE A 256 11.05 -16.77 -0.74
C ILE A 256 11.48 -17.94 -1.64
N ASN A 257 12.66 -17.87 -2.26
CA ASN A 257 13.18 -18.96 -3.09
C ASN A 257 13.42 -20.24 -2.30
N ASN A 258 13.92 -20.14 -1.06
CA ASN A 258 14.08 -21.30 -0.17
C ASN A 258 12.73 -21.86 0.30
N ALA A 259 11.74 -20.99 0.56
CA ALA A 259 10.39 -21.41 0.91
C ALA A 259 9.71 -22.15 -0.24
N ARG A 260 9.87 -21.69 -1.49
CA ARG A 260 9.37 -22.39 -2.68
C ARG A 260 9.93 -23.80 -2.79
N LYS A 261 11.25 -23.97 -2.64
CA LYS A 261 11.90 -25.29 -2.60
C LYS A 261 11.32 -26.18 -1.49
N THR A 262 11.10 -25.61 -0.31
CA THR A 262 10.54 -26.33 0.85
C THR A 262 9.10 -26.78 0.60
N ILE A 263 8.27 -25.91 0.00
CA ILE A 263 6.87 -26.21 -0.34
C ILE A 263 6.81 -27.30 -1.42
N ASN A 264 7.61 -27.18 -2.50
CA ASN A 264 7.67 -28.18 -3.57
C ASN A 264 8.16 -29.54 -3.03
N ALA A 265 9.22 -29.55 -2.22
CA ALA A 265 9.75 -30.78 -1.61
C ALA A 265 8.75 -31.45 -0.65
N ALA A 266 7.86 -30.68 -0.03
CA ALA A 266 6.79 -31.19 0.82
C ALA A 266 5.56 -31.68 0.00
N GLY A 267 5.56 -31.55 -1.33
CA GLY A 267 4.48 -31.97 -2.23
C GLY A 267 3.43 -30.90 -2.51
N GLY A 268 3.65 -29.64 -2.11
CA GLY A 268 2.82 -28.50 -2.51
C GLY A 268 3.23 -27.95 -3.88
N GLN A 269 2.38 -27.13 -4.50
CA GLN A 269 2.62 -26.54 -5.83
C GLN A 269 3.13 -25.09 -5.73
N ALA A 270 4.35 -24.90 -5.22
CA ALA A 270 4.92 -23.56 -5.06
C ALA A 270 5.10 -22.83 -6.39
N ASP A 271 5.25 -23.57 -7.51
CA ASP A 271 5.41 -22.98 -8.85
C ASP A 271 4.13 -22.33 -9.36
N ALA A 272 2.96 -22.69 -8.80
CA ALA A 272 1.68 -22.04 -9.04
C ALA A 272 1.40 -20.87 -8.07
N MET A 273 2.25 -20.67 -7.06
CA MET A 273 2.12 -19.64 -6.03
C MET A 273 2.86 -18.36 -6.44
N SER A 274 2.26 -17.19 -6.20
CA SER A 274 2.99 -15.91 -6.29
C SER A 274 3.96 -15.75 -5.12
N ASP A 275 4.95 -14.84 -5.22
CA ASP A 275 5.84 -14.55 -4.08
C ASP A 275 5.05 -14.08 -2.86
N GLN A 276 3.87 -13.49 -3.08
CA GLN A 276 2.98 -13.09 -2.01
C GLN A 276 2.32 -14.28 -1.31
N ASP A 277 1.88 -15.29 -2.06
CA ASP A 277 1.33 -16.51 -1.48
C ASP A 277 2.39 -17.27 -0.68
N VAL A 278 3.64 -17.26 -1.17
CA VAL A 278 4.79 -17.83 -0.46
C VAL A 278 5.08 -17.05 0.83
N ARG A 279 5.04 -15.70 0.81
CA ARG A 279 5.17 -14.89 2.03
C ARG A 279 4.05 -15.15 3.04
N VAL A 280 2.80 -15.25 2.59
CA VAL A 280 1.67 -15.59 3.46
C VAL A 280 1.85 -16.97 4.08
N ALA A 281 2.32 -17.97 3.31
CA ALA A 281 2.61 -19.29 3.84
C ALA A 281 3.69 -19.26 4.94
N ILE A 282 4.78 -18.51 4.73
CA ILE A 282 5.83 -18.31 5.75
C ILE A 282 5.27 -17.67 7.02
N GLN A 283 4.47 -16.60 6.88
CA GLN A 283 3.86 -15.89 8.00
C GLN A 283 2.90 -16.79 8.80
N GLN A 284 2.06 -17.56 8.12
CA GLN A 284 1.08 -18.43 8.76
C GLN A 284 1.72 -19.66 9.43
N ALA A 285 2.78 -20.21 8.84
CA ALA A 285 3.56 -21.27 9.47
C ALA A 285 4.19 -20.79 10.79
N ASN A 286 4.79 -19.58 10.77
CA ASN A 286 5.38 -18.98 11.97
C ASN A 286 4.33 -18.63 13.04
N LYS A 287 3.19 -18.05 12.66
CA LYS A 287 2.09 -17.72 13.59
C LYS A 287 1.49 -18.95 14.28
N LYS A 288 1.62 -20.12 13.66
CA LYS A 288 1.12 -21.40 14.17
C LYS A 288 2.20 -22.25 14.84
N ASP A 289 3.39 -21.67 15.07
CA ASP A 289 4.56 -22.34 15.64
C ASP A 289 4.88 -23.68 14.94
N MET A 290 4.78 -23.70 13.61
CA MET A 290 5.05 -24.90 12.81
C MET A 290 6.05 -24.61 11.69
N SER A 291 6.84 -25.64 11.35
CA SER A 291 7.72 -25.60 10.18
C SER A 291 6.91 -25.40 8.90
N LEU A 292 7.48 -24.72 7.91
CA LEU A 292 6.85 -24.56 6.60
C LEU A 292 6.49 -25.91 5.95
N THR A 293 7.33 -26.95 6.12
CA THR A 293 7.04 -28.32 5.64
C THR A 293 5.74 -28.88 6.22
N LYS A 294 5.57 -28.86 7.56
CA LYS A 294 4.32 -29.28 8.22
C LYS A 294 3.12 -28.41 7.84
N TYR A 295 3.35 -27.11 7.65
CA TYR A 295 2.29 -26.21 7.19
C TYR A 295 1.84 -26.58 5.78
N THR A 296 2.78 -26.86 4.87
CA THR A 296 2.48 -27.30 3.51
C THR A 296 1.71 -28.61 3.50
N ASP A 297 2.17 -29.60 4.25
CA ASP A 297 1.53 -30.92 4.34
C ASP A 297 0.06 -30.85 4.79
N LYS A 298 -0.26 -29.89 5.67
CA LYS A 298 -1.58 -29.77 6.29
C LYS A 298 -2.52 -28.80 5.58
N TYR A 299 -2.00 -27.80 4.87
CA TYR A 299 -2.80 -26.66 4.39
C TYR A 299 -2.57 -26.25 2.93
N LEU A 300 -1.53 -26.78 2.25
CA LEU A 300 -1.17 -26.37 0.89
C LEU A 300 -1.07 -27.55 -0.11
N LYS A 301 -1.47 -28.75 0.32
CA LYS A 301 -1.68 -29.91 -0.55
C LYS A 301 -3.12 -29.98 -1.03
#